data_AF-A0A820L0T5-F1
#
_entry.id   AF-A0A820L0T5-F1
#
_cell.length_a   1.000
_cell.length_b   1.000
_cell.length_c   1.000
_cell.angle_alpha   90.00
_cell.angle_beta   90.00
_cell.angle_gamma   90.00
#
_symmetry.space_group_name_H-M   'P 1'
#
loop_
_entity.id
_entity.type
_entity.pdbx_description
1 polymer ?
#
loop_
_entity_poly.entity_id
_entity_poly.type
_entity_poly.pdbx_seq_one_letter_code
_entity_poly.pdbx_strand_id
1 'polypeptide(L)'
;VDSYRYLQQFGYTSKLESRLFSSIAAKSSVNDGIKKFQRLFKLPETGELDARTKKFMERARCGNPDLGSVETVGRPVNLDKASASVSTKGRSANVKAPASYEAQSIIWPKKHLKWYIEEYPKNQKLITSQDHTRRIINQAFQDWEKYSGLTFEMLNKKEGADLIIKFRSNDHGDGYPFDGQGATLAHAFYPKSGDIHFDDDEIFSFE
;
A
#
# COMPACT_ATOMS: atom_id res chain seq x y z
N VAL A 1 10.00 11.29 10.24
CA VAL A 1 9.23 10.02 10.26
C VAL A 1 8.87 9.66 11.70
N ASP A 2 7.58 9.49 11.98
CA ASP A 2 7.13 8.75 13.16
C ASP A 2 7.35 7.25 12.90
N SER A 3 8.37 6.67 13.52
CA SER A 3 8.75 5.27 13.28
C SER A 3 7.62 4.30 13.64
N TYR A 4 6.78 4.62 14.64
CA TYR A 4 5.72 3.72 15.04
C TYR A 4 4.64 3.60 13.96
N ARG A 5 4.16 4.75 13.47
CA ARG A 5 3.14 4.80 12.41
C ARG A 5 3.67 4.20 11.11
N TYR A 6 4.91 4.50 10.75
CA TYR A 6 5.55 3.91 9.56
C TYR A 6 5.60 2.39 9.64
N LEU A 7 6.11 1.84 10.75
CA LEU A 7 6.24 0.40 10.91
C LEU A 7 4.88 -0.31 10.90
N GLN A 8 3.82 0.32 11.42
CA GLN A 8 2.47 -0.21 11.33
C GLN A 8 1.94 -0.19 9.89
N GLN A 9 2.08 0.94 9.20
CA GLN A 9 1.59 1.12 7.83
C GLN A 9 2.22 0.11 6.89
N PHE A 10 3.53 -0.12 7.01
CA PHE A 10 4.26 -1.02 6.12
C PHE A 10 4.35 -2.48 6.61
N GLY A 11 3.65 -2.82 7.70
CA GLY A 11 3.48 -4.21 8.17
C GLY A 11 4.63 -4.79 9.00
N TYR A 12 5.53 -3.94 9.51
CA TYR A 12 6.66 -4.36 10.34
C TYR A 12 6.29 -4.64 11.80
N THR A 13 5.20 -4.03 12.29
CA THR A 13 4.63 -4.22 13.64
C THR A 13 3.09 -4.31 13.59
N SER A 14 2.47 -4.95 14.59
CA SER A 14 1.02 -5.17 14.62
C SER A 14 0.27 -4.03 15.35
N LYS A 15 -0.95 -3.70 14.89
CA LYS A 15 -1.82 -2.72 15.57
C LYS A 15 -2.25 -3.19 16.96
N LEU A 16 -2.34 -4.49 17.21
CA LEU A 16 -2.72 -5.05 18.52
C LEU A 16 -1.67 -4.76 19.60
N GLU A 17 -0.40 -4.68 19.20
CA GLU A 17 0.70 -4.34 20.10
C GLU A 17 0.61 -2.89 20.62
N SER A 18 -0.13 -2.00 19.93
CA SER A 18 -0.33 -0.60 20.37
C SER A 18 -1.23 -0.43 21.59
N ARG A 19 -2.26 -1.28 21.71
CA ARG A 19 -3.37 -1.08 22.67
C ARG A 19 -3.20 -1.85 23.97
N LEU A 20 -2.34 -2.87 23.99
CA LEU A 20 -2.33 -3.88 25.05
C LEU A 20 -1.08 -3.86 25.95
N PHE A 21 -0.03 -3.12 25.61
CA PHE A 21 1.28 -3.32 26.23
C PHE A 21 1.85 -2.08 26.93
N SER A 22 2.60 -2.34 28.00
CA SER A 22 3.41 -1.35 28.71
C SER A 22 4.44 -0.70 27.77
N SER A 23 4.91 0.50 28.12
CA SER A 23 5.87 1.28 27.31
C SER A 23 7.15 0.51 26.92
N ILE A 24 7.56 -0.48 27.72
CA ILE A 24 8.75 -1.31 27.46
C ILE A 24 8.49 -2.31 26.32
N ALA A 25 7.33 -2.97 26.31
CA ALA A 25 6.97 -3.92 25.26
C ALA A 25 6.69 -3.20 23.93
N ALA A 26 6.13 -1.99 23.95
CA ALA A 26 6.01 -1.14 22.77
C ALA A 26 7.39 -0.77 22.18
N LYS A 27 8.37 -0.40 23.03
CA LYS A 27 9.75 -0.15 22.59
C LYS A 27 10.42 -1.39 21.97
N SER A 28 10.22 -2.56 22.56
CA SER A 28 10.76 -3.83 22.02
C SER A 28 10.18 -4.12 20.63
N SER A 29 8.86 -3.97 20.47
CA SER A 29 8.17 -4.17 19.20
C SER A 29 8.67 -3.21 18.10
N VAL A 30 8.90 -1.93 18.44
CA VAL A 30 9.48 -0.96 17.51
C VAL A 30 10.86 -1.37 17.05
N ASN A 31 11.74 -1.76 17.97
CA ASN A 31 13.11 -2.16 17.62
C ASN A 31 13.11 -3.41 16.72
N ASP A 32 12.25 -4.39 17.00
CA ASP A 32 12.10 -5.57 16.15
C ASP A 32 11.54 -5.21 14.76
N GLY A 33 10.59 -4.28 14.70
CA GLY A 33 10.10 -3.71 13.44
C GLY A 33 11.20 -3.03 12.63
N ILE A 34 12.04 -2.21 13.28
CA ILE A 34 13.19 -1.55 12.65
C ILE A 34 14.18 -2.59 12.11
N LYS A 35 14.48 -3.66 12.85
CA LYS A 35 15.35 -4.74 12.36
C LYS A 35 14.79 -5.40 11.10
N LYS A 36 13.48 -5.66 11.04
CA LYS A 36 12.84 -6.23 9.84
C LYS A 36 12.97 -5.28 8.65
N PHE A 37 12.75 -3.98 8.85
CA PHE A 37 12.94 -2.96 7.81
C PHE A 37 14.39 -2.94 7.32
N GLN A 38 15.35 -2.83 8.25
CA GLN A 38 16.78 -2.80 7.93
C GLN A 38 17.20 -4.06 7.16
N ARG A 39 16.75 -5.24 7.56
CA ARG A 39 17.01 -6.50 6.85
C ARG A 39 16.45 -6.52 5.43
N LEU A 40 15.24 -6.00 5.23
CA LEU A 40 14.61 -5.95 3.91
C LEU A 40 15.39 -5.03 2.97
N PHE A 41 15.72 -3.83 3.44
CA PHE A 41 16.45 -2.81 2.67
C PHE A 41 17.98 -2.94 2.73
N LYS A 42 18.50 -4.06 3.28
CA LYS A 42 19.93 -4.37 3.35
C LYS A 42 20.77 -3.31 4.08
N LEU A 43 20.19 -2.73 5.13
CA LEU A 43 20.88 -1.87 6.09
C LEU A 43 21.43 -2.72 7.25
N PRO A 44 22.41 -2.21 8.02
CA PRO A 44 22.83 -2.85 9.27
C PRO A 44 21.63 -3.03 10.22
N GLU A 45 21.43 -4.24 10.72
CA GLU A 45 20.29 -4.60 11.60
C GLU A 45 20.53 -4.14 13.06
N THR A 46 20.62 -2.84 13.27
CA THR A 46 20.84 -2.24 14.60
C THR A 46 19.58 -2.32 15.47
N GLY A 47 18.40 -2.29 14.86
CA GLY A 47 17.12 -2.11 15.56
C GLY A 47 16.92 -0.69 16.08
N GLU A 48 17.81 0.24 15.73
CA GLU A 48 17.73 1.64 16.11
C GLU A 48 17.34 2.50 14.91
N LEU A 49 16.60 3.58 15.16
CA LEU A 49 16.28 4.57 14.14
C LEU A 49 17.47 5.51 13.91
N ASP A 50 18.59 4.93 13.47
CA ASP A 50 19.79 5.69 13.13
C ASP A 50 19.58 6.59 11.89
N ALA A 51 20.50 7.53 11.68
CA ALA A 51 20.37 8.52 10.62
C ALA A 51 20.22 7.89 9.22
N ARG A 52 20.87 6.74 8.98
CA ARG A 52 20.79 6.02 7.71
C ARG A 52 19.40 5.41 7.52
N THR A 53 18.89 4.74 8.55
CA THR A 53 17.56 4.12 8.57
C THR A 53 16.48 5.17 8.39
N LYS A 54 16.55 6.28 9.14
CA LYS A 54 15.63 7.41 9.02
C LYS A 54 15.62 7.99 7.61
N LYS A 55 16.80 8.27 7.04
CA LYS A 55 16.92 8.78 5.66
C LYS A 55 16.32 7.83 4.64
N PHE A 56 16.41 6.52 4.86
CA PHE A 56 15.79 5.52 3.99
C PHE A 56 14.27 5.51 4.10
N MET A 57 13.74 5.60 5.33
CA MET A 57 12.29 5.66 5.57
C MET A 57 11.65 6.95 5.04
N GLU A 58 12.42 8.03 4.90
CA GLU A 58 11.98 9.32 4.35
C GLU A 58 11.91 9.36 2.82
N ARG A 59 12.34 8.30 2.13
CA ARG A 59 12.27 8.26 0.66
C ARG A 59 10.84 8.01 0.20
N ALA A 60 10.43 8.77 -0.80
CA ALA A 60 9.19 8.54 -1.55
C ALA A 60 9.05 7.07 -1.97
N ARG A 61 7.88 6.49 -1.74
CA ARG A 61 7.60 5.07 -1.98
C ARG A 61 6.12 4.79 -2.23
N CYS A 62 5.83 3.55 -2.63
CA CYS A 62 4.47 3.02 -2.62
C CYS A 62 3.96 2.85 -1.19
N GLY A 63 2.67 3.11 -0.98
CA GLY A 63 1.93 2.96 0.28
C GLY A 63 1.50 1.55 0.63
N ASN A 64 1.69 0.58 -0.29
CA ASN A 64 1.42 -0.82 0.00
C ASN A 64 2.40 -1.37 1.05
N PRO A 65 1.93 -2.19 2.01
CA PRO A 65 2.78 -2.85 2.99
C PRO A 65 3.89 -3.70 2.38
N ASP A 66 5.06 -3.69 3.02
CA ASP A 66 6.20 -4.54 2.65
C ASP A 66 6.00 -5.98 3.13
N LEU A 67 5.39 -6.12 4.31
CA LEU A 67 5.15 -7.39 4.98
C LEU A 67 3.65 -7.53 5.31
N GLY A 68 3.10 -8.73 5.16
CA GLY A 68 1.71 -9.02 5.50
C GLY A 68 1.15 -10.19 4.68
N SER A 69 0.10 -10.82 5.19
CA SER A 69 -0.63 -11.80 4.37
C SER A 69 -1.58 -11.08 3.42
N VAL A 70 -1.79 -11.70 2.27
CA VAL A 70 -2.81 -11.37 1.27
C VAL A 70 -4.18 -11.04 1.86
N GLU A 71 -4.55 -11.69 2.97
CA GLU A 71 -5.85 -11.47 3.62
C GLU A 71 -5.92 -10.17 4.43
N THR A 72 -4.77 -9.67 4.89
CA THR A 72 -4.65 -8.45 5.70
C THR A 72 -4.32 -7.21 4.88
N VAL A 73 -3.70 -7.40 3.70
CA VAL A 73 -3.27 -6.34 2.81
C VAL A 73 -4.23 -6.26 1.64
N GLY A 74 -4.97 -5.17 1.50
CA GLY A 74 -5.82 -4.94 0.33
C GLY A 74 -7.30 -5.32 0.48
N ARG A 75 -7.85 -5.31 1.70
CA ARG A 75 -9.29 -5.13 1.91
C ARG A 75 -9.54 -3.77 2.56
N PRO A 76 -10.58 -3.01 2.16
CA PRO A 76 -11.02 -1.84 2.92
C PRO A 76 -11.26 -2.27 4.36
N VAL A 77 -10.54 -1.66 5.30
CA VAL A 77 -10.71 -2.00 6.72
C VAL A 77 -12.03 -1.36 7.16
N ASN A 78 -13.09 -2.16 7.22
CA ASN A 78 -14.35 -1.72 7.80
C ASN A 78 -14.17 -1.65 9.32
N LEU A 79 -13.88 -0.44 9.83
CA LEU A 79 -13.53 -0.17 11.23
C LEU A 79 -14.58 -0.71 12.22
N ASP A 80 -15.82 -0.91 11.78
CA ASP A 80 -16.94 -1.37 12.61
C ASP A 80 -16.98 -2.89 12.84
N LYS A 81 -16.22 -3.68 12.07
CA LYS A 81 -16.27 -5.17 12.12
C LYS A 81 -14.98 -5.85 12.58
N ALA A 82 -13.93 -5.09 12.92
CA ALA A 82 -12.64 -5.64 13.35
C ALA A 82 -12.66 -6.38 14.72
N SER A 83 -13.81 -6.43 15.39
CA SER A 83 -14.00 -7.06 16.70
C SER A 83 -14.14 -8.59 16.66
N ALA A 84 -14.29 -9.21 15.48
CA ALA A 84 -14.66 -10.61 15.38
C ALA A 84 -13.82 -11.38 14.34
N SER A 85 -12.56 -11.68 14.66
CA SER A 85 -11.85 -12.92 14.26
C SER A 85 -10.32 -12.80 14.42
N VAL A 86 -9.80 -12.90 15.64
CA VAL A 86 -8.41 -13.35 15.81
C VAL A 86 -8.35 -14.40 16.91
N SER A 87 -8.19 -15.65 16.49
CA SER A 87 -7.90 -16.79 17.35
C SER A 87 -6.50 -16.63 17.94
N THR A 88 -6.43 -16.52 19.26
CA THR A 88 -5.20 -16.49 20.05
C THR A 88 -4.67 -17.90 20.26
N LYS A 89 -3.69 -18.34 19.46
CA LYS A 89 -2.74 -19.37 19.88
C LYS A 89 -1.32 -19.00 19.45
N GLY A 90 -0.56 -18.50 20.42
CA GLY A 90 0.87 -18.33 20.29
C GLY A 90 1.57 -19.67 20.09
N ARG A 91 2.41 -19.75 19.07
CA ARG A 91 3.50 -20.71 18.98
C ARG A 91 4.70 -20.03 18.33
N SER A 92 5.73 -19.83 19.14
CA SER A 92 7.08 -19.59 18.65
C SER A 92 7.49 -20.82 17.84
N ALA A 93 7.67 -20.65 16.53
CA ALA A 93 8.15 -21.69 15.64
C ALA A 93 9.25 -21.09 14.76
N ASN A 94 10.40 -21.77 14.75
CA ASN A 94 11.52 -21.56 13.83
C ASN A 94 11.02 -21.07 12.46
N VAL A 95 11.47 -19.88 12.06
CA VAL A 95 11.23 -19.34 10.72
C VAL A 95 12.09 -20.14 9.74
N LYS A 96 11.69 -21.37 9.43
CA LYS A 96 11.86 -21.88 8.09
C LYS A 96 10.87 -21.10 7.24
N ALA A 97 11.36 -20.38 6.24
CA ALA A 97 10.51 -19.69 5.28
C ALA A 97 9.41 -20.68 4.86
N PRO A 98 8.12 -20.40 5.10
CA PRO A 98 7.10 -21.34 4.73
C PRO A 98 7.20 -21.49 3.22
N ALA A 99 7.35 -22.74 2.79
CA ALA A 99 7.17 -23.13 1.41
C ALA A 99 5.91 -22.43 0.89
N SER A 100 6.03 -21.88 -0.31
CA SER A 100 4.97 -21.27 -1.10
C SER A 100 3.72 -22.16 -1.13
N TYR A 101 2.80 -21.96 -0.20
CA TYR A 101 1.53 -22.67 -0.14
C TYR A 101 0.42 -21.66 -0.43
N GLU A 102 0.01 -21.66 -1.70
CA GLU A 102 -1.40 -21.58 -2.12
C GLU A 102 -2.25 -20.51 -1.40
N ALA A 103 -1.82 -19.25 -1.48
CA ALA A 103 -2.81 -18.19 -1.60
C ALA A 103 -3.69 -18.55 -2.81
N GLN A 104 -4.99 -18.76 -2.62
CA GLN A 104 -5.96 -18.76 -3.72
C GLN A 104 -5.55 -17.66 -4.68
N SER A 105 -5.11 -18.01 -5.89
CA SER A 105 -4.35 -17.12 -6.75
C SER A 105 -5.09 -15.78 -6.85
N ILE A 106 -4.49 -14.72 -6.33
CA ILE A 106 -5.03 -13.37 -6.45
C ILE A 106 -4.73 -12.88 -7.86
N ILE A 107 -5.41 -13.49 -8.81
CA ILE A 107 -5.25 -13.20 -10.22
C ILE A 107 -6.57 -12.68 -10.73
N TRP A 108 -6.49 -11.84 -11.75
CA TRP A 108 -7.69 -11.45 -12.47
C TRP A 108 -8.33 -12.70 -13.10
N PRO A 109 -9.65 -12.92 -12.92
CA PRO A 109 -10.34 -14.06 -13.54
C PRO A 109 -10.49 -13.89 -15.05
N LYS A 110 -10.12 -12.71 -15.57
CA LYS A 110 -10.18 -12.34 -16.98
C LYS A 110 -8.93 -11.55 -17.36
N LYS A 111 -8.60 -11.55 -18.65
CA LYS A 111 -7.45 -10.84 -19.19
C LYS A 111 -7.77 -9.44 -19.69
N HIS A 112 -9.02 -9.17 -20.03
CA HIS A 112 -9.48 -7.87 -20.48
C HIS A 112 -10.08 -7.10 -19.30
N LEU A 113 -9.35 -6.10 -18.84
CA LEU A 113 -9.69 -5.28 -17.69
C LEU A 113 -10.16 -3.91 -18.14
N LYS A 114 -11.17 -3.39 -17.48
CA LYS A 114 -11.75 -2.08 -17.77
C LYS A 114 -11.39 -1.13 -16.64
N TRP A 115 -11.00 0.10 -16.96
CA TRP A 115 -10.62 1.09 -15.96
C TRP A 115 -11.38 2.40 -16.12
N TYR A 116 -11.57 3.09 -15.00
CA TYR A 116 -12.25 4.38 -14.93
C TYR A 116 -11.60 5.27 -13.89
N ILE A 117 -11.37 6.54 -14.22
CA ILE A 117 -10.94 7.55 -13.24
C ILE A 117 -12.20 8.19 -12.66
N GLU A 118 -12.48 7.90 -11.39
CA GLU A 118 -13.61 8.45 -10.65
C GLU A 118 -13.32 9.86 -10.14
N GLU A 119 -12.09 10.10 -9.68
CA GLU A 119 -11.66 11.40 -9.19
C GLU A 119 -10.33 11.77 -9.81
N TYR A 120 -10.25 12.98 -10.37
CA TYR A 120 -9.05 13.54 -10.98
C TYR A 120 -8.28 14.37 -9.97
N PRO A 121 -6.96 14.54 -10.18
CA PRO A 121 -6.17 15.38 -9.31
C PRO A 121 -6.66 16.84 -9.34
N LYS A 122 -6.76 17.48 -8.18
CA LYS A 122 -7.41 18.80 -8.06
C LYS A 122 -6.44 19.97 -8.01
N ASN A 123 -5.22 19.76 -7.53
CA ASN A 123 -4.28 20.84 -7.20
C ASN A 123 -2.96 20.76 -7.96
N GLN A 124 -3.00 20.35 -9.24
CA GLN A 124 -1.80 20.10 -10.03
C GLN A 124 -1.49 21.25 -10.99
N LYS A 125 -0.24 21.72 -10.96
CA LYS A 125 0.24 22.75 -11.89
C LYS A 125 0.65 22.19 -13.25
N LEU A 126 1.11 20.93 -13.28
CA LEU A 126 1.68 20.29 -14.48
C LEU A 126 0.69 19.37 -15.20
N ILE A 127 -0.26 18.78 -14.47
CA ILE A 127 -1.38 18.03 -15.06
C ILE A 127 -2.51 19.02 -15.33
N THR A 128 -2.60 19.47 -16.57
CA THR A 128 -3.43 20.60 -17.00
C THR A 128 -4.86 20.24 -17.41
N SER A 129 -5.20 18.95 -17.60
CA SER A 129 -6.56 18.52 -17.96
C SER A 129 -6.82 17.05 -17.62
N GLN A 130 -8.11 16.67 -17.55
CA GLN A 130 -8.52 15.27 -17.38
C GLN A 130 -7.98 14.38 -18.52
N ASP A 131 -7.96 14.88 -19.75
CA ASP A 131 -7.40 14.14 -20.89
C ASP A 131 -5.89 13.95 -20.79
N HIS A 132 -5.18 14.89 -20.16
CA HIS A 132 -3.78 14.69 -19.84
C HIS A 132 -3.61 13.53 -18.85
N THR A 133 -4.38 13.50 -17.76
CA THR A 133 -4.38 12.37 -16.81
C THR A 133 -4.74 11.05 -17.49
N ARG A 134 -5.78 11.02 -18.32
CA ARG A 134 -6.20 9.81 -19.05
C ARG A 134 -5.08 9.27 -19.94
N ARG A 135 -4.37 10.14 -20.68
CA ARG A 135 -3.25 9.73 -21.54
C ARG A 135 -2.11 9.11 -20.73
N ILE A 136 -1.77 9.71 -19.60
CA ILE A 136 -0.72 9.22 -18.69
C ILE A 136 -1.08 7.83 -18.16
N ILE A 137 -2.28 7.68 -17.61
CA ILE A 137 -2.76 6.41 -17.06
C ILE A 137 -2.85 5.34 -18.16
N ASN A 138 -3.34 5.71 -19.35
CA ASN A 138 -3.39 4.81 -20.50
C ASN A 138 -2.00 4.34 -20.92
N GLN A 139 -1.00 5.22 -20.93
CA GLN A 139 0.38 4.86 -21.25
C GLN A 139 0.93 3.85 -20.23
N ALA A 140 0.67 4.05 -18.94
CA ALA A 140 1.07 3.11 -17.90
C ALA A 140 0.43 1.72 -18.10
N PHE A 141 -0.85 1.66 -18.47
CA PHE A 141 -1.50 0.38 -18.78
C PHE A 141 -0.94 -0.28 -20.04
N GLN A 142 -0.66 0.49 -21.10
CA GLN A 142 -0.02 -0.03 -22.32
C GLN A 142 1.36 -0.63 -22.03
N ASP A 143 2.12 -0.07 -21.08
CA ASP A 143 3.39 -0.65 -20.68
C ASP A 143 3.21 -2.02 -19.98
N TRP A 144 2.14 -2.19 -19.21
CA TRP A 144 1.77 -3.49 -18.63
C TRP A 144 1.29 -4.50 -19.69
N GLU A 145 0.56 -4.08 -20.71
CA GLU A 145 0.06 -4.98 -21.78
C GLU A 145 1.19 -5.71 -22.49
N LYS A 146 2.33 -5.03 -22.70
CA LYS A 146 3.51 -5.56 -23.40
C LYS A 146 4.03 -6.87 -22.81
N TYR A 147 3.85 -7.10 -21.51
CA TYR A 147 4.51 -8.19 -20.79
C TYR A 147 3.57 -9.08 -19.96
N SER A 148 2.35 -8.64 -19.67
CA SER A 148 1.45 -9.36 -18.75
C SER A 148 0.46 -10.32 -19.43
N GLY A 149 0.22 -10.15 -20.73
CA GLY A 149 -0.88 -10.82 -21.43
C GLY A 149 -2.28 -10.33 -20.99
N LEU A 150 -2.35 -9.22 -20.26
CA LEU A 150 -3.58 -8.47 -19.99
C LEU A 150 -3.80 -7.41 -21.07
N THR A 151 -5.04 -6.95 -21.19
CA THR A 151 -5.44 -5.79 -22.02
C THR A 151 -6.32 -4.87 -21.19
N PHE A 152 -6.28 -3.57 -21.49
CA PHE A 152 -6.94 -2.53 -20.72
C PHE A 152 -7.82 -1.66 -21.61
N GLU A 153 -9.05 -1.42 -21.19
CA GLU A 153 -10.00 -0.54 -21.85
C GLU A 153 -10.43 0.58 -20.91
N MET A 154 -10.26 1.83 -21.34
CA MET A 154 -10.79 2.99 -20.62
C MET A 154 -12.31 3.07 -20.82
N LEU A 155 -13.06 3.24 -19.74
CA LEU A 155 -14.50 3.53 -19.79
C LEU A 155 -14.78 5.02 -19.60
N ASN A 156 -15.94 5.46 -20.10
CA ASN A 156 -16.45 6.83 -19.90
C ASN A 156 -17.33 6.96 -18.64
N LYS A 157 -17.62 5.84 -17.96
CA LYS A 157 -18.43 5.78 -16.75
C LYS A 157 -17.96 4.63 -15.86
N LYS A 158 -18.31 4.69 -14.58
CA LYS A 158 -17.87 3.73 -13.56
C LYS A 158 -18.43 2.32 -13.77
N GLU A 159 -19.65 2.20 -14.27
CA GLU A 159 -20.35 0.92 -14.33
C GLU A 159 -19.60 -0.08 -15.22
N GLY A 160 -19.18 -1.20 -14.62
CA GLY A 160 -18.44 -2.26 -15.32
C GLY A 160 -16.92 -2.10 -15.34
N ALA A 161 -16.36 -1.07 -14.70
CA ALA A 161 -14.92 -0.97 -14.50
C ALA A 161 -14.43 -1.99 -13.45
N ASP A 162 -13.28 -2.60 -13.72
CA ASP A 162 -12.55 -3.50 -12.82
C ASP A 162 -11.52 -2.76 -11.97
N LEU A 163 -11.04 -1.62 -12.47
CA LEU A 163 -10.03 -0.78 -11.85
C LEU A 163 -10.59 0.63 -11.70
N ILE A 164 -10.77 1.08 -10.45
CA ILE A 164 -11.23 2.44 -10.15
C ILE A 164 -10.06 3.27 -9.66
N ILE A 165 -9.80 4.38 -10.35
CA ILE A 165 -8.69 5.28 -10.04
C ILE A 165 -9.22 6.53 -9.35
N LYS A 166 -8.62 6.89 -8.22
CA LYS A 166 -8.98 8.09 -7.44
C LYS A 166 -7.73 8.84 -6.99
N PHE A 167 -7.80 10.16 -7.01
CA PHE A 167 -6.79 11.03 -6.42
C PHE A 167 -7.38 11.60 -5.12
N ARG A 168 -6.74 11.29 -3.99
CA ARG A 168 -7.25 11.58 -2.63
C ARG A 168 -6.10 12.02 -1.75
N SER A 169 -6.38 12.81 -0.72
CA SER A 169 -5.40 13.26 0.26
C SER A 169 -5.70 12.67 1.63
N ASN A 170 -4.67 12.47 2.46
CA ASN A 170 -4.79 12.09 3.87
C ASN A 170 -5.71 10.86 4.08
N ASP A 171 -6.52 10.85 5.14
CA ASP A 171 -7.54 9.81 5.35
C ASP A 171 -8.67 9.92 4.32
N HIS A 172 -8.83 8.87 3.53
CA HIS A 172 -9.79 8.77 2.44
C HIS A 172 -10.70 7.54 2.54
N GLY A 173 -10.84 6.98 3.76
CA GLY A 173 -11.94 6.08 4.10
C GLY A 173 -11.74 4.60 3.78
N ASP A 174 -10.54 4.18 3.36
CA ASP A 174 -10.21 2.77 3.10
C ASP A 174 -9.34 2.12 4.20
N GLY A 175 -8.93 2.91 5.20
CA GLY A 175 -8.09 2.48 6.32
C GLY A 175 -6.58 2.62 6.09
N TYR A 176 -6.17 3.18 4.95
CA TYR A 176 -4.77 3.40 4.55
C TYR A 176 -4.56 4.89 4.22
N PRO A 177 -4.53 5.79 5.21
CA PRO A 177 -4.40 7.22 4.96
C PRO A 177 -3.06 7.56 4.32
N PHE A 178 -3.05 8.56 3.43
CA PHE A 178 -1.82 9.19 2.96
C PHE A 178 -1.20 10.13 4.01
N ASP A 179 0.05 10.50 3.80
CA ASP A 179 0.87 11.31 4.71
C ASP A 179 1.16 12.73 4.21
N GLY A 180 0.61 13.09 3.04
CA GLY A 180 0.87 14.36 2.38
C GLY A 180 2.16 14.31 1.56
N GLN A 181 2.67 15.48 1.18
CA GLN A 181 3.75 15.56 0.19
C GLN A 181 5.06 14.84 0.60
N GLY A 182 5.58 14.01 -0.31
CA GLY A 182 6.96 13.54 -0.42
C GLY A 182 7.23 12.10 0.01
N ALA A 183 6.29 11.41 0.65
CA ALA A 183 6.54 10.11 1.27
C ALA A 183 5.70 8.97 0.65
N THR A 184 4.39 8.93 0.90
CA THR A 184 3.52 7.88 0.37
C THR A 184 2.81 8.34 -0.90
N LEU A 185 3.27 7.86 -2.06
CA LEU A 185 2.80 8.39 -3.36
C LEU A 185 1.43 7.86 -3.80
N ALA A 186 1.17 6.57 -3.56
CA ALA A 186 0.01 5.85 -4.05
C ALA A 186 -0.10 4.46 -3.40
N HIS A 187 -1.30 3.89 -3.39
CA HIS A 187 -1.53 2.47 -3.10
C HIS A 187 -2.55 1.85 -4.05
N ALA A 188 -2.56 0.52 -4.12
CA ALA A 188 -3.50 -0.21 -4.94
C ALA A 188 -3.97 -1.48 -4.24
N PHE A 189 -5.23 -1.83 -4.48
CA PHE A 189 -5.84 -3.04 -3.97
C PHE A 189 -5.71 -4.19 -4.96
N TYR A 190 -5.59 -5.39 -4.42
CA TYR A 190 -5.49 -6.62 -5.18
C TYR A 190 -6.70 -6.87 -6.12
N PRO A 191 -6.55 -7.76 -7.13
CA PRO A 191 -7.65 -8.22 -7.98
C PRO A 191 -8.94 -8.58 -7.21
N LYS A 192 -10.08 -8.34 -7.86
CA LYS A 192 -11.46 -8.25 -7.31
C LYS A 192 -11.85 -6.91 -6.70
N SER A 193 -10.90 -6.15 -6.13
CA SER A 193 -11.12 -4.72 -5.82
C SER A 193 -10.56 -3.86 -6.94
N GLY A 194 -9.24 -3.94 -7.19
CA GLY A 194 -8.60 -3.19 -8.28
C GLY A 194 -8.56 -1.68 -8.11
N ASP A 195 -8.98 -1.15 -6.96
CA ASP A 195 -8.94 0.28 -6.67
C ASP A 195 -7.47 0.74 -6.62
N ILE A 196 -7.18 1.87 -7.25
CA ILE A 196 -5.86 2.51 -7.28
C ILE A 196 -6.05 3.94 -6.78
N HIS A 197 -5.37 4.29 -5.70
CA HIS A 197 -5.41 5.62 -5.13
C HIS A 197 -4.04 6.29 -5.23
N PHE A 198 -4.03 7.54 -5.67
CA PHE A 198 -2.84 8.40 -5.70
C PHE A 198 -3.00 9.52 -4.66
N ASP A 199 -1.91 9.90 -4.00
CA ASP A 199 -1.93 11.01 -3.04
C ASP A 199 -2.02 12.35 -3.78
N ASP A 200 -3.16 13.03 -3.68
CA ASP A 200 -3.41 14.30 -4.37
C ASP A 200 -2.67 15.50 -3.72
N ASP A 201 -2.00 15.29 -2.59
CA ASP A 201 -1.09 16.27 -1.98
C ASP A 201 0.31 16.26 -2.64
N GLU A 202 0.61 15.24 -3.47
CA GLU A 202 1.84 15.20 -4.26
C GLU A 202 1.83 16.19 -5.42
N ILE A 203 3.02 16.60 -5.87
CA ILE A 203 3.16 17.38 -7.10
C ILE A 203 3.48 16.42 -8.23
N PHE A 204 2.47 16.02 -9.00
CA PHE A 204 2.66 15.13 -10.13
C PHE A 204 3.35 15.86 -11.28
N SER A 205 4.46 15.32 -11.75
CA SER A 205 5.20 15.79 -12.93
C SER A 205 5.37 14.68 -13.96
N PHE A 206 5.70 15.09 -15.19
CA PHE A 206 6.17 14.23 -16.27
C PHE A 206 7.55 14.75 -16.66
N GLU A 207 8.60 14.15 -16.10
CA GLU A 207 9.98 14.30 -16.57
C GLU A 207 10.54 12.93 -16.93
#